data_AF-A0A1E3SXM2-F1
#
_entry.id   AF-A0A1E3SXM2-F1
#
_cell.length_a   1.000
_cell.length_b   1.000
_cell.length_c   1.000
_cell.angle_alpha   90.00
_cell.angle_beta   90.00
_cell.angle_gamma   90.00
#
_symmetry.space_group_name_H-M   'P 1'
#
loop_
_entity.id
_entity.type
_entity.pdbx_description
1 polymer ?
#
loop_
_entity_poly.entity_id
_entity_poly.type
_entity_poly.pdbx_seq_one_letter_code
_entity_poly.pdbx_strand_id
1 'polypeptide(L)'
;MIRCVVTVVMPILGVPGFGAPVPLDIAPAKIDASVATVTYDCGNQSPIRIVGQDATVTLNGSCGEVDVTGIANTVNLQTVASIRVTGTGNHITWMNGPDGKISRISNTGGSNSVVGPGGIQIQ
;
A
#
# COMPACT_ATOMS: atom_id res chain seq x y z
N MET A 1 18.80 9.14 8.61
CA MET A 1 17.95 10.36 8.53
C MET A 1 16.97 10.09 7.40
N ILE A 2 15.64 9.99 7.52
CA ILE A 2 14.56 10.50 8.41
C ILE A 2 13.48 9.38 8.41
N ARG A 3 13.13 8.62 9.46
CA ARG A 3 12.37 8.86 10.71
C ARG A 3 10.99 9.52 10.53
N CYS A 4 9.94 8.70 10.38
CA CYS A 4 8.59 9.02 10.82
C CYS A 4 8.20 8.06 11.96
N VAL A 5 8.07 8.60 13.17
CA VAL A 5 7.76 7.90 14.43
C VAL A 5 6.30 8.21 14.76
N VAL A 6 5.44 7.18 14.77
CA VAL A 6 4.12 7.28 15.40
C VAL A 6 4.34 7.24 16.91
N THR A 7 4.19 8.41 17.57
CA THR A 7 4.41 8.55 19.01
C THR A 7 3.10 8.26 19.74
N VAL A 8 2.99 7.07 20.34
CA VAL A 8 2.00 6.79 21.38
C VAL A 8 2.74 6.86 22.71
N VAL A 9 2.55 7.94 23.47
CA VAL A 9 3.15 8.09 24.80
C VAL A 9 2.35 7.25 25.78
N MET A 10 2.90 6.10 26.19
CA MET A 10 2.44 5.34 27.35
C MET A 10 3.58 5.29 28.39
N PRO A 11 3.29 5.46 29.69
CA PRO A 11 4.31 5.51 30.72
C PRO A 11 4.93 4.12 30.94
N ILE A 12 6.26 4.09 30.90
CA ILE A 12 7.11 2.90 31.02
C ILE A 12 7.27 2.46 32.49
N LEU A 13 6.74 1.28 32.82
CA LEU A 13 7.18 0.49 33.98
C LEU A 13 8.13 -0.59 33.46
N GLY A 14 9.37 -0.55 33.93
CA GLY A 14 10.48 -1.35 33.43
C GLY A 14 10.37 -2.84 33.70
N VAL A 15 10.95 -3.63 32.79
CA VAL A 15 11.26 -5.05 33.01
C VAL A 15 12.63 -5.34 32.36
N PRO A 16 13.62 -5.86 33.10
CA PRO A 16 14.88 -6.36 32.53
C PRO A 16 14.76 -7.86 32.28
N GLY A 17 14.94 -8.32 31.04
CA GLY A 17 14.91 -9.75 30.75
C GLY A 17 15.11 -10.09 29.28
N PHE A 18 16.20 -10.80 29.02
CA PHE A 18 16.56 -11.56 27.83
C PHE A 18 15.41 -11.88 26.85
N GLY A 19 15.57 -11.45 25.61
CA GLY A 19 14.87 -11.98 24.45
C GLY A 19 15.76 -11.80 23.22
N ALA A 20 15.96 -12.87 22.45
CA ALA A 20 16.58 -12.82 21.13
C ALA A 20 15.97 -11.68 20.28
N PRO A 21 16.67 -11.14 19.25
CA PRO A 21 16.00 -10.33 18.26
C PRO A 21 14.90 -11.20 17.65
N VAL A 22 13.66 -10.92 18.03
CA VAL A 22 12.49 -11.44 17.32
C VAL A 22 12.73 -11.14 15.84
N PRO A 23 12.69 -12.13 14.93
CA PRO A 23 12.56 -11.79 13.52
C PRO A 23 11.28 -10.95 13.47
N LEU A 24 11.48 -9.67 13.13
CA LEU A 24 10.43 -8.68 13.01
C LEU A 24 9.40 -9.30 12.08
N ASP A 25 8.29 -9.72 12.66
CA ASP A 25 7.08 -10.13 11.97
C ASP A 25 6.71 -8.97 11.04
N ILE A 26 7.20 -9.01 9.79
CA ILE A 26 6.76 -8.10 8.74
C ILE A 26 5.36 -8.60 8.38
N ALA A 27 4.42 -8.35 9.29
CA ALA A 27 3.02 -8.49 8.99
C ALA A 27 2.73 -7.59 7.78
N PRO A 28 1.92 -8.07 6.82
CA PRO A 28 1.56 -7.27 5.67
C PRO A 28 0.93 -5.95 6.13
N ALA A 29 1.40 -4.84 5.57
CA ALA A 29 0.87 -3.53 5.94
C ALA A 29 -0.60 -3.49 5.54
N LYS A 30 -1.49 -3.33 6.51
CA LYS A 30 -2.92 -3.15 6.26
C LYS A 30 -3.29 -1.69 6.48
N ILE A 31 -3.77 -1.05 5.42
CA ILE A 31 -4.30 0.30 5.43
C ILE A 31 -5.82 0.17 5.42
N ASP A 32 -6.45 0.59 6.52
CA ASP A 32 -7.91 0.69 6.65
C ASP A 32 -8.28 2.17 6.62
N ALA A 33 -8.91 2.62 5.53
CA ALA A 33 -9.19 4.03 5.29
C ALA A 33 -10.57 4.18 4.66
N SER A 34 -11.49 4.85 5.33
CA SER A 34 -12.82 5.18 4.79
C SER A 34 -13.00 6.69 4.79
N VAL A 35 -13.28 7.29 3.63
CA VAL A 35 -13.42 8.74 3.45
C VAL A 35 -12.21 9.52 4.01
N ALA A 36 -11.02 8.96 3.84
CA ALA A 36 -9.79 9.48 4.42
C ALA A 36 -8.69 9.58 3.36
N THR A 37 -7.78 10.55 3.55
CA THR A 37 -6.54 10.64 2.77
C THR A 37 -5.39 10.07 3.56
N VAL A 38 -4.78 9.00 3.08
CA VAL A 38 -3.68 8.30 3.75
C VAL A 38 -2.44 8.34 2.86
N THR A 39 -1.31 8.73 3.43
CA THR A 39 0.00 8.60 2.78
C THR A 39 0.79 7.54 3.51
N TYR A 40 1.37 6.60 2.78
CA TYR A 40 2.12 5.50 3.33
C TYR A 40 3.38 5.22 2.51
N ASP A 41 4.52 5.12 3.19
CA ASP A 41 5.80 4.82 2.54
C ASP A 41 6.02 3.31 2.51
N CYS A 42 6.11 2.74 1.31
CA CYS A 42 6.23 1.29 1.15
C CYS A 42 7.55 0.74 1.68
N GLY A 43 8.66 1.50 1.58
CA GLY A 43 9.98 1.06 2.04
C GLY A 43 10.38 -0.29 1.45
N ASN A 44 10.33 -1.35 2.29
CA ASN A 44 10.55 -2.75 1.90
C ASN A 44 9.33 -3.65 2.26
N GLN A 45 8.20 -3.07 2.61
CA GLN A 45 7.03 -3.78 3.10
C GLN A 45 6.17 -4.26 1.93
N SER A 46 5.87 -5.56 1.92
CA SER A 46 5.04 -6.23 0.93
C SER A 46 4.51 -7.55 1.50
N PRO A 47 3.25 -7.95 1.23
CA PRO A 47 2.25 -7.22 0.47
C PRO A 47 1.59 -6.09 1.28
N ILE A 48 1.12 -5.05 0.60
CA ILE A 48 0.35 -3.95 1.17
C ILE A 48 -1.12 -4.17 0.82
N ARG A 49 -1.99 -4.13 1.82
CA ARG A 49 -3.42 -4.32 1.63
C ARG A 49 -4.18 -3.06 1.98
N ILE A 50 -4.88 -2.51 0.98
CA ILE A 50 -5.71 -1.31 1.10
C ILE A 50 -7.16 -1.76 1.14
N VAL A 51 -7.81 -1.47 2.26
CA VAL A 51 -9.24 -1.73 2.48
C VAL A 51 -9.89 -0.39 2.81
N GLY A 52 -10.92 -0.03 2.06
CA GLY A 52 -11.50 1.29 2.17
C GLY A 52 -12.68 1.57 1.27
N GLN A 53 -13.36 2.68 1.54
CA GLN A 53 -14.40 3.23 0.67
C GLN A 53 -14.20 4.74 0.51
N ASP A 54 -14.24 5.21 -0.73
CA ASP A 54 -14.08 6.63 -1.09
C ASP A 54 -12.82 7.26 -0.45
N ALA A 55 -11.75 6.47 -0.35
CA ALA A 55 -10.50 6.88 0.26
C ALA A 55 -9.45 7.24 -0.79
N THR A 56 -8.57 8.17 -0.44
CA THR A 56 -7.42 8.56 -1.26
C THR A 56 -6.14 8.05 -0.61
N VAL A 57 -5.47 7.09 -1.22
CA VAL A 57 -4.25 6.46 -0.68
C VAL A 57 -3.07 6.79 -1.57
N THR A 58 -2.03 7.39 -1.01
CA THR A 58 -0.77 7.69 -1.71
C THR A 58 0.33 6.79 -1.16
N LEU A 59 0.93 5.99 -2.03
CA LEU A 59 2.03 5.10 -1.72
C LEU A 59 3.33 5.60 -2.35
N ASN A 60 4.28 5.92 -1.48
CA ASN A 60 5.57 6.46 -1.85
C ASN A 60 6.67 5.40 -1.80
N GLY A 61 7.69 5.57 -2.64
CA GLY A 61 8.80 4.64 -2.75
C GLY A 61 8.51 3.43 -3.64
N SER A 62 9.15 2.31 -3.32
CA SER A 62 9.04 1.05 -4.08
C SER A 62 8.21 0.03 -3.30
N CYS A 63 7.01 -0.25 -3.80
CA CYS A 63 6.10 -1.25 -3.25
C CYS A 63 6.26 -2.56 -4.04
N GLY A 64 6.30 -3.71 -3.36
CA GLY A 64 6.29 -5.00 -4.05
C GLY A 64 4.88 -5.30 -4.56
N GLU A 65 4.03 -5.83 -3.70
CA GLU A 65 2.65 -6.19 -4.04
C GLU A 65 1.65 -5.29 -3.31
N VAL A 66 0.64 -4.79 -4.04
CA VAL A 66 -0.45 -3.97 -3.50
C VAL A 66 -1.79 -4.62 -3.85
N ASP A 67 -2.60 -4.92 -2.83
CA ASP A 67 -3.96 -5.46 -2.97
C ASP A 67 -4.98 -4.40 -2.54
N VAL A 68 -5.88 -4.03 -3.44
CA VAL A 68 -6.93 -3.02 -3.24
C VAL A 68 -8.29 -3.71 -3.23
N THR A 69 -8.87 -3.85 -2.04
CA THR A 69 -10.13 -4.61 -1.80
C THR A 69 -11.34 -3.70 -1.49
N GLY A 70 -11.32 -2.44 -1.92
CA GLY A 70 -12.31 -1.42 -1.53
C GLY A 70 -13.26 -0.92 -2.64
N ILE A 71 -14.06 0.12 -2.36
CA ILE A 71 -14.99 0.72 -3.33
C ILE A 71 -14.67 2.19 -3.58
N ALA A 72 -14.65 2.61 -4.85
CA ALA A 72 -14.47 4.01 -5.24
C ALA A 72 -13.19 4.68 -4.67
N ASN A 73 -12.13 3.90 -4.44
CA ASN A 73 -10.90 4.45 -3.87
C ASN A 73 -9.99 5.00 -4.97
N THR A 74 -9.26 6.06 -4.62
CA THR A 74 -8.19 6.61 -5.45
C THR A 74 -6.84 6.19 -4.88
N VAL A 75 -6.05 5.43 -5.62
CA VAL A 75 -4.74 4.94 -5.17
C VAL A 75 -3.65 5.47 -6.10
N ASN A 76 -2.71 6.23 -5.56
CA ASN A 76 -1.57 6.78 -6.28
C ASN A 76 -0.29 6.07 -5.86
N LEU A 77 0.39 5.45 -6.81
CA LEU A 77 1.59 4.65 -6.59
C LEU A 77 2.77 5.29 -7.32
N GLN A 78 3.94 5.38 -6.69
CA GLN A 78 5.16 5.75 -7.42
C GLN A 78 5.73 4.54 -8.16
N THR A 79 6.36 3.62 -7.43
CA THR A 79 6.97 2.41 -8.00
C THR A 79 6.31 1.17 -7.42
N VAL A 80 5.81 0.27 -8.26
CA VAL A 80 5.09 -0.93 -7.79
C VAL A 80 5.39 -2.17 -8.62
N ALA A 81 5.66 -3.33 -8.00
CA ALA A 81 5.93 -4.57 -8.74
C ALA A 81 4.65 -5.24 -9.24
N SER A 82 3.64 -5.31 -8.39
CA SER A 82 2.37 -5.97 -8.68
C SER A 82 1.19 -5.23 -8.06
N ILE A 83 0.13 -5.04 -8.84
CA ILE A 83 -1.11 -4.40 -8.43
C ILE A 83 -2.23 -5.41 -8.59
N ARG A 84 -2.94 -5.72 -7.50
CA ARG A 84 -4.15 -6.53 -7.49
C ARG A 84 -5.32 -5.66 -7.07
N VAL A 85 -6.34 -5.63 -7.92
CA VAL A 85 -7.57 -4.88 -7.64
C VAL A 85 -8.73 -5.88 -7.62
N THR A 86 -9.29 -6.06 -6.43
CA THR A 86 -10.43 -6.97 -6.17
C THR A 86 -11.72 -6.20 -5.88
N GLY A 87 -11.59 -4.91 -5.55
CA GLY A 87 -12.71 -4.02 -5.29
C GLY A 87 -13.46 -3.51 -6.54
N THR A 88 -14.38 -2.56 -6.36
CA THR A 88 -15.22 -2.02 -7.45
C THR A 88 -15.08 -0.50 -7.59
N GLY A 89 -15.01 0.01 -8.82
CA GLY A 89 -14.99 1.46 -9.08
C GLY A 89 -13.70 2.17 -8.63
N ASN A 90 -12.61 1.46 -8.43
CA ASN A 90 -11.36 2.05 -7.93
C ASN A 90 -10.56 2.68 -9.07
N HIS A 91 -9.89 3.79 -8.76
CA HIS A 91 -9.00 4.53 -9.64
C HIS A 91 -7.58 4.37 -9.16
N ILE A 92 -6.77 3.59 -9.87
CA ILE A 92 -5.38 3.33 -9.52
C ILE A 92 -4.48 4.03 -10.53
N THR A 93 -3.54 4.85 -10.07
CA THR A 93 -2.50 5.44 -10.91
C THR A 93 -1.12 5.00 -10.43
N TRP A 94 -0.21 4.71 -11.35
CA TRP A 94 1.18 4.40 -11.01
C TRP A 94 2.18 5.01 -11.98
N MET A 95 3.38 5.36 -11.49
CA MET A 95 4.41 6.00 -12.32
C MET A 95 5.31 5.00 -13.03
N ASN A 96 5.90 4.04 -12.30
CA ASN A 96 6.87 3.08 -12.84
C ASN A 96 6.76 1.71 -12.16
N GLY A 97 7.31 0.66 -12.77
CA GLY A 97 7.58 -0.58 -12.07
C GLY A 97 9.00 -0.63 -11.53
N PRO A 98 9.30 -1.55 -10.60
CA PRO A 98 10.62 -1.69 -10.02
C PRO A 98 11.66 -1.96 -11.11
N ASP A 99 12.82 -1.31 -10.98
CA ASP A 99 13.93 -1.39 -11.92
C ASP A 99 13.55 -1.05 -13.38
N GLY A 100 12.52 -0.21 -13.58
CA GLY A 100 12.05 0.19 -14.91
C GLY A 100 11.29 -0.90 -15.67
N LYS A 101 10.89 -1.97 -15.00
CA LYS A 101 10.08 -3.06 -15.59
C LYS A 101 8.60 -2.70 -15.60
N ILE A 102 7.83 -3.41 -16.41
CA ILE A 102 6.36 -3.28 -16.42
C ILE A 102 5.80 -4.00 -15.19
N SER A 103 4.99 -3.30 -14.40
CA SER A 103 4.29 -3.84 -13.24
C SER A 103 3.24 -4.87 -13.65
N ARG A 104 3.08 -5.93 -12.86
CA ARG A 104 2.03 -6.92 -13.10
C ARG A 104 0.70 -6.42 -12.57
N ILE A 105 -0.25 -6.14 -13.46
CA ILE A 105 -1.60 -5.67 -13.09
C ILE A 105 -2.57 -6.85 -13.13
N SER A 106 -3.32 -7.04 -12.06
CA SER A 106 -4.39 -8.03 -11.93
C SER A 106 -5.65 -7.32 -11.47
N ASN A 107 -6.43 -6.83 -12.42
CA ASN A 107 -7.77 -6.33 -12.17
C ASN A 107 -8.75 -7.52 -12.23
N THR A 108 -9.42 -7.77 -11.12
CA THR A 108 -10.40 -8.87 -10.93
C THR A 108 -11.74 -8.38 -10.44
N GLY A 109 -11.85 -7.08 -10.12
CA GLY A 109 -13.09 -6.45 -9.69
C GLY A 109 -13.74 -5.64 -10.81
N GLY A 110 -14.92 -5.07 -10.54
CA GLY A 110 -15.73 -4.41 -11.57
C GLY A 110 -15.46 -2.90 -11.71
N SER A 111 -15.43 -2.39 -12.94
CA SER A 111 -15.40 -0.94 -13.22
C SER A 111 -14.19 -0.22 -12.61
N ASN A 112 -13.05 -0.90 -12.47
CA ASN A 112 -11.82 -0.28 -12.01
C ASN A 112 -11.04 0.32 -13.18
N SER A 113 -10.40 1.46 -12.95
CA SER A 113 -9.51 2.12 -13.89
C SER A 113 -8.10 2.11 -13.36
N VAL A 114 -7.18 1.42 -14.07
CA VAL A 114 -5.77 1.35 -13.71
C VAL A 114 -4.94 2.07 -14.78
N VAL A 115 -4.31 3.17 -14.43
CA VAL A 115 -3.52 4.01 -15.35
C VAL A 115 -2.05 3.91 -14.98
N GLY A 116 -1.21 3.54 -15.95
CA GLY A 116 0.23 3.47 -15.77
C GLY A 116 1.01 4.07 -16.95
N PRO A 117 2.35 4.08 -16.87
CA PRO A 117 3.22 4.49 -17.97
C PRO A 117 3.05 3.61 -19.21
N GLY A 118 2.62 2.35 -19.03
CA GLY A 118 2.30 1.41 -20.10
C GLY A 118 0.92 1.61 -20.73
N GLY A 119 0.15 2.61 -20.30
CA GLY A 119 -1.20 2.89 -20.78
C GLY A 119 -2.31 2.61 -19.74
N ILE A 120 -3.55 2.70 -20.20
CA ILE A 120 -4.75 2.54 -19.38
C ILE A 120 -5.25 1.10 -19.48
N GLN A 121 -5.55 0.48 -18.35
CA GLN A 121 -6.21 -0.82 -18.24
C GLN A 121 -7.57 -0.60 -17.56
N ILE A 122 -8.63 -0.82 -18.31
CA ILE A 122 -10.03 -0.76 -17.84
C ILE A 122 -10.64 -2.16 -17.94
N GLN A 123 -11.50 -2.48 -16.97
CA GLN A 123 -12.24 -3.75 -16.94
C GLN A 123 -13.70 -3.48 -16.58
#